data_AF-A0A2S9VEN2-F1
#
_entry.id   AF-A0A2S9VEN2-F1
#
_cell.length_a   1.000
_cell.length_b   1.000
_cell.length_c   1.000
_cell.angle_alpha   90.00
_cell.angle_beta   90.00
_cell.angle_gamma   90.00
#
_symmetry.space_group_name_H-M   'P 1'
#
loop_
_entity.id
_entity.type
_entity.pdbx_description
1 polymer ?
#
loop_
_entity_poly.entity_id
_entity_poly.type
_entity_poly.pdbx_seq_one_letter_code
_entity_poly.pdbx_strand_id
1 'polypeptide(L)'
;MVYHQKKYQQLEADKRSLCLHGCIARKVLAEPALLSQATSTLQQRYEQKLLSYGAYLNWQAILAQVNTPQSFIKAITATDKTTTALRRKSIFTGVLNEKERSDCLAAL
;
A
#
# COMPACT_ATOMS: atom_id res chain seq x y z
N MET A 1 -12.06 -28.91 -7.13
CA MET A 1 -12.61 -27.58 -7.49
C MET A 1 -12.27 -26.44 -6.51
N VAL A 2 -11.86 -26.71 -5.25
CA VAL A 2 -11.57 -25.66 -4.23
C VAL A 2 -10.33 -24.78 -4.53
N TYR A 3 -9.34 -25.31 -5.26
CA TYR A 3 -8.08 -24.59 -5.54
C TYR A 3 -8.26 -23.35 -6.43
N HIS A 4 -9.09 -23.45 -7.47
CA HIS A 4 -9.35 -22.33 -8.39
C HIS A 4 -10.07 -21.17 -7.71
N GLN A 5 -10.97 -21.47 -6.77
CA GLN A 5 -11.72 -20.45 -6.02
C GLN A 5 -10.81 -19.63 -5.10
N LYS A 6 -9.87 -20.27 -4.40
CA LYS A 6 -8.88 -19.56 -3.56
C LYS A 6 -7.96 -18.66 -4.38
N LYS A 7 -7.49 -19.14 -5.54
CA LYS A 7 -6.65 -18.35 -6.45
C LYS A 7 -7.39 -17.13 -6.99
N TYR A 8 -8.66 -17.29 -7.36
CA TYR A 8 -9.50 -16.20 -7.84
C TYR A 8 -9.74 -15.14 -6.75
N GLN A 9 -10.04 -15.55 -5.51
CA GLN A 9 -10.20 -14.63 -4.38
C GLN A 9 -8.93 -13.80 -4.10
N GLN A 10 -7.75 -14.42 -4.20
CA GLN A 10 -6.48 -13.70 -4.04
C GLN A 10 -6.25 -12.66 -5.13
N LEU A 11 -6.56 -13.01 -6.39
CA LEU A 11 -6.44 -12.07 -7.52
C LEU A 11 -7.35 -10.85 -7.33
N GLU A 12 -8.60 -11.05 -6.90
CA GLU A 12 -9.54 -9.96 -6.64
C GLU A 12 -9.09 -9.10 -5.45
N ALA A 13 -8.58 -9.70 -4.38
CA ALA A 13 -8.00 -8.97 -3.26
C ALA A 13 -6.79 -8.13 -3.68
N ASP A 14 -5.92 -8.67 -4.53
CA ASP A 14 -4.74 -7.97 -5.03
C ASP A 14 -5.13 -6.79 -5.94
N LYS A 15 -6.14 -6.96 -6.81
CA LYS A 15 -6.69 -5.86 -7.64
C LYS A 15 -7.26 -4.72 -6.79
N ARG A 16 -8.09 -5.06 -5.79
CA ARG A 16 -8.66 -4.07 -4.86
C ARG A 16 -7.56 -3.34 -4.10
N SER A 17 -6.58 -4.09 -3.60
CA SER A 17 -5.44 -3.52 -2.89
C SER A 17 -4.61 -2.59 -3.77
N LEU A 18 -4.37 -2.96 -5.03
CA LEU A 18 -3.68 -2.11 -6.01
C LEU A 18 -4.41 -0.78 -6.23
N CYS A 19 -5.73 -0.83 -6.45
CA CYS A 19 -6.55 0.37 -6.65
C CYS A 19 -6.51 1.29 -5.42
N LEU A 20 -6.73 0.74 -4.22
CA LEU A 20 -6.66 1.49 -2.97
C LEU A 20 -5.30 2.16 -2.79
N HIS A 21 -4.20 1.49 -3.14
CA HIS A 21 -2.86 2.08 -3.03
C HIS A 21 -2.63 3.21 -4.04
N GLY A 22 -3.27 3.18 -5.22
CA GLY A 22 -3.28 4.31 -6.14
C GLY A 22 -3.96 5.55 -5.55
N CYS A 23 -5.08 5.36 -4.84
CA CYS A 23 -5.75 6.45 -4.12
C CYS A 23 -4.94 6.97 -2.93
N ILE A 24 -4.41 6.06 -2.11
CA ILE A 24 -3.53 6.38 -0.97
C ILE A 24 -2.37 7.24 -1.46
N ALA A 25 -1.72 6.86 -2.57
CA ALA A 25 -0.58 7.60 -3.09
C ALA A 25 -0.94 9.05 -3.44
N ARG A 26 -2.07 9.25 -4.13
CA ARG A 26 -2.56 10.61 -4.47
C ARG A 26 -2.85 11.43 -3.22
N LYS A 27 -3.50 10.83 -2.21
CA LYS A 27 -3.82 11.53 -0.97
C LYS A 27 -2.57 11.90 -0.17
N VAL A 28 -1.63 10.97 0.00
CA VAL A 28 -0.36 11.22 0.70
C VAL A 28 0.47 12.31 0.01
N LEU A 29 0.46 12.34 -1.33
CA LEU A 29 1.13 13.40 -2.08
C LEU A 29 0.46 14.78 -1.91
N ALA A 30 -0.86 14.81 -1.72
CA ALA A 30 -1.60 16.05 -1.45
C ALA A 30 -1.49 16.51 0.01
N GLU A 31 -1.31 15.58 0.95
CA GLU A 31 -1.30 15.82 2.39
C GLU A 31 -0.02 15.26 3.04
N PRO A 32 1.08 16.03 3.09
CA PRO A 32 2.36 15.56 3.61
C PRO A 32 2.33 15.05 5.06
N ALA A 33 1.38 15.50 5.89
CA ALA A 33 1.21 15.00 7.26
C ALA A 33 0.93 13.48 7.30
N LEU A 34 0.24 12.94 6.29
CA LEU A 34 -0.04 11.51 6.18
C LEU A 34 1.22 10.68 5.90
N LEU A 35 2.25 11.29 5.31
CA LEU A 35 3.54 10.63 5.12
C LEU A 35 4.23 10.39 6.46
N SER A 36 4.21 11.38 7.36
CA SER A 36 4.77 11.25 8.71
C SER A 36 4.07 10.14 9.49
N GLN A 37 2.74 10.05 9.38
CA GLN A 37 1.95 8.96 9.97
C GLN A 37 2.34 7.59 9.40
N ALA A 38 2.47 7.46 8.08
CA ALA A 38 2.86 6.21 7.44
C ALA A 38 4.29 5.78 7.85
N THR A 39 5.20 6.75 7.98
CA THR A 39 6.59 6.54 8.42
C THR A 39 6.65 6.07 9.87
N SER A 40 5.86 6.68 10.76
CA SER A 40 5.73 6.24 12.15
C SER A 40 5.15 4.83 12.24
N THR A 41 4.12 4.54 11.43
CA THR A 41 3.50 3.20 11.38
C THR A 41 4.49 2.13 10.90
N LEU A 42 5.31 2.47 9.90
CA LEU A 42 6.38 1.60 9.41
C LEU A 42 7.38 1.27 10.53
N GLN A 43 7.87 2.30 11.23
CA GLN A 43 8.85 2.14 12.30
C GLN A 43 8.28 1.30 13.44
N GLN A 44 7.08 1.64 13.93
CA GLN A 44 6.41 0.90 14.99
C GLN A 44 6.23 -0.59 14.63
N ARG A 45 5.79 -0.89 13.42
CA ARG A 45 5.59 -2.28 12.99
C ARG A 45 6.89 -3.05 12.87
N TYR A 46 7.98 -2.38 12.49
CA TYR A 46 9.30 -3.01 12.46
C TYR A 46 9.81 -3.31 13.86
N GLU A 47 9.75 -2.35 14.78
CA GLU A 47 10.15 -2.52 16.18
C GLU A 47 9.33 -3.61 16.89
N GLN A 48 8.03 -3.69 16.60
CA GLN A 48 7.14 -4.75 17.09
C GLN A 48 7.34 -6.11 16.39
N LYS A 49 8.33 -6.24 15.49
CA LYS A 49 8.63 -7.47 14.72
C LYS A 49 7.46 -7.95 13.84
N LEU A 50 6.54 -7.06 13.47
CA LEU A 50 5.42 -7.35 12.57
C LEU A 50 5.81 -7.27 11.09
N LEU A 51 6.97 -6.67 10.80
CA LEU A 51 7.59 -6.61 9.48
C LEU A 51 8.95 -7.31 9.51
N SER A 52 9.25 -8.05 8.44
CA SER A 52 10.63 -8.50 8.20
C SER A 52 11.50 -7.31 7.82
N TYR A 53 12.81 -7.43 8.04
CA TYR A 53 13.77 -6.40 7.65
C TYR A 53 13.71 -6.06 6.15
N GLY A 54 13.56 -7.08 5.28
CA GLY A 54 13.38 -6.84 3.85
C GLY A 54 12.10 -6.07 3.51
N ALA A 55 10.99 -6.34 4.20
CA ALA A 55 9.76 -5.58 3.99
C ALA A 55 9.90 -4.12 4.48
N TYR A 56 10.61 -3.92 5.59
CA TYR A 56 10.93 -2.60 6.11
C TYR A 56 11.76 -1.78 5.10
N LEU A 57 12.86 -2.34 4.59
CA LEU A 57 13.70 -1.68 3.59
C LEU A 57 12.94 -1.33 2.31
N ASN A 58 12.10 -2.25 1.81
CA ASN A 58 11.30 -1.97 0.62
C ASN A 58 10.32 -0.82 0.84
N TRP A 59 9.68 -0.75 2.02
CA TRP A 59 8.81 0.38 2.34
C TRP A 59 9.59 1.70 2.45
N GLN A 60 10.78 1.70 3.07
CA GLN A 60 11.64 2.88 3.11
C GLN A 60 12.02 3.33 1.69
N ALA A 61 12.38 2.40 0.81
CA ALA A 61 12.70 2.71 -0.58
C ALA A 61 11.52 3.34 -1.34
N ILE A 62 10.29 2.86 -1.10
CA ILE A 62 9.07 3.48 -1.67
C ILE A 62 8.87 4.89 -1.10
N LEU A 63 8.93 5.07 0.23
CA LEU A 63 8.73 6.36 0.88
C LEU A 63 9.77 7.41 0.44
N ALA A 64 11.00 7.00 0.15
CA ALA A 64 12.05 7.88 -0.35
C ALA A 64 11.71 8.54 -1.71
N GLN A 65 10.78 7.96 -2.49
CA GLN A 65 10.34 8.50 -3.77
C GLN A 65 9.25 9.58 -3.64
N VAL A 66 8.79 9.93 -2.43
CA VAL A 66 7.66 10.86 -2.25
C VAL A 66 7.88 12.24 -2.91
N ASN A 67 9.13 12.70 -2.99
CA ASN A 67 9.49 13.98 -3.63
C ASN A 67 9.40 13.92 -5.17
N THR A 68 9.23 12.73 -5.74
CA THR A 68 9.02 12.49 -7.17
C THR A 68 7.67 11.80 -7.37
N PRO A 69 6.55 12.57 -7.46
CA PRO A 69 5.20 12.03 -7.42
C PRO A 69 4.94 10.85 -8.35
N GLN A 70 5.42 10.91 -9.59
CA GLN A 70 5.27 9.83 -10.56
C GLN A 70 6.02 8.56 -10.14
N SER A 71 7.23 8.68 -9.62
CA SER A 71 8.02 7.55 -9.13
C SER A 71 7.40 6.93 -7.88
N PHE A 72 6.89 7.75 -6.95
CA PHE A 72 6.19 7.26 -5.76
C PHE A 72 4.95 6.44 -6.13
N ILE A 73 4.07 6.99 -6.98
CA ILE A 73 2.88 6.29 -7.46
C ILE A 73 3.27 5.00 -8.16
N LYS A 74 4.27 5.03 -9.06
CA LYS A 74 4.72 3.84 -9.77
C LYS A 74 5.26 2.77 -8.80
N ALA A 75 6.02 3.17 -7.78
CA ALA A 75 6.62 2.25 -6.82
C ALA A 75 5.57 1.56 -5.94
N ILE A 76 4.60 2.31 -5.39
CA ILE A 76 3.56 1.75 -4.52
C ILE A 76 2.52 0.91 -5.28
N THR A 77 2.29 1.21 -6.56
CA THR A 77 1.36 0.47 -7.43
C THR A 77 2.06 -0.57 -8.34
N ALA A 78 3.32 -0.90 -8.10
CA ALA A 78 4.01 -1.92 -8.89
C ALA A 78 3.34 -3.30 -8.74
N THR A 79 3.21 -4.06 -9.83
CA THR A 79 2.49 -5.34 -9.86
C THR A 79 3.42 -6.55 -9.72
N ASP A 80 4.69 -6.34 -9.36
CA ASP A 80 5.61 -7.42 -9.07
C ASP A 80 5.23 -8.15 -7.77
N LYS A 81 5.81 -9.34 -7.56
CA LYS A 81 5.50 -10.20 -6.41
C LYS A 81 5.81 -9.52 -5.08
N THR A 82 6.90 -8.75 -5.00
CA THR A 82 7.35 -8.09 -3.78
C THR A 82 6.38 -6.99 -3.40
N THR A 83 6.06 -6.10 -4.32
CA THR A 83 5.14 -4.97 -4.04
C THR A 83 3.72 -5.45 -3.77
N THR A 84 3.27 -6.50 -4.47
CA THR A 84 1.98 -7.13 -4.17
C THR A 84 1.93 -7.69 -2.75
N ALA A 85 3.00 -8.36 -2.30
CA ALA A 85 3.10 -8.84 -0.93
C ALA A 85 3.18 -7.69 0.10
N LEU A 86 3.88 -6.61 -0.20
CA LEU A 86 3.96 -5.42 0.66
C LEU A 86 2.59 -4.81 0.88
N ARG A 87 1.79 -4.61 -0.18
CA ARG A 87 0.44 -4.04 -0.08
C ARG A 87 -0.50 -4.81 0.85
N ARG A 88 -0.33 -6.13 1.00
CA ARG A 88 -1.10 -6.95 1.94
C ARG A 88 -0.78 -6.63 3.42
N LYS A 89 0.41 -6.07 3.68
CA LYS A 89 0.86 -5.57 4.99
C LYS A 89 1.09 -4.05 4.94
N SER A 90 0.15 -3.33 4.35
CA SER A 90 0.27 -1.89 4.09
C SER A 90 0.48 -1.06 5.35
N ILE A 91 1.47 -0.16 5.33
CA ILE A 91 1.76 0.81 6.39
C ILE A 91 0.84 2.05 6.36
N PHE A 92 0.01 2.20 5.33
CA PHE A 92 -0.88 3.34 5.13
C PHE A 92 -2.24 3.15 5.82
N THR A 93 -2.21 2.74 7.09
CA THR A 93 -3.44 2.57 7.89
C THR A 93 -4.01 3.92 8.30
N GLY A 94 -5.32 4.11 8.12
CA GLY A 94 -6.01 5.36 8.47
C GLY A 94 -5.83 6.49 7.45
N VAL A 95 -5.14 6.26 6.33
CA VAL A 95 -4.99 7.27 5.27
C VAL A 95 -6.31 7.53 4.54
N LEU A 96 -7.00 6.47 4.15
CA LEU A 96 -8.34 6.57 3.54
C LEU A 96 -9.42 6.34 4.60
N ASN A 97 -10.40 7.23 4.65
CA ASN A 97 -11.65 7.00 5.37
C ASN A 97 -12.60 6.08 4.57
N GLU A 98 -13.70 5.65 5.19
CA GLU A 98 -14.60 4.66 4.57
C GLU A 98 -15.25 5.16 3.27
N LYS A 99 -15.58 6.45 3.20
CA LYS A 99 -16.14 7.08 2.00
C LYS A 99 -15.12 7.04 0.87
N GLU A 100 -13.89 7.50 1.13
CA GLU A 100 -12.81 7.52 0.13
C GLU A 100 -12.46 6.10 -0.35
N ARG A 101 -12.46 5.12 0.56
CA ARG A 101 -12.26 3.71 0.19
C ARG A 101 -13.34 3.22 -0.78
N SER A 102 -14.60 3.55 -0.49
CA SER A 102 -15.73 3.20 -1.35
C SER A 102 -15.64 3.88 -2.71
N ASP A 103 -15.38 5.19 -2.74
CA ASP A 103 -15.25 5.98 -3.97
C ASP A 103 -14.11 5.44 -4.86
N CYS A 104 -12.98 5.06 -4.26
CA CYS A 104 -11.86 4.44 -4.97
C CYS A 104 -12.21 3.09 -5.58
N LEU A 105 -12.94 2.25 -4.85
CA LEU A 105 -13.33 0.92 -5.33
C LEU A 105 -14.49 0.95 -6.31
N ALA A 106 -15.34 1.99 -6.29
CA ALA A 106 -16.42 2.18 -7.26
C ALA A 106 -15.89 2.40 -8.69
N ALA A 107 -14.64 2.85 -8.83
CA ALA A 107 -13.97 3.05 -10.11
C ALA A 107 -13.19 1.82 -10.62
N LEU A 108 -13.22 0.69 -9.90
CA LEU A 108 -12.53 -0.57 -10.24
C LEU A 108 -13.45 -1.49 -11.07
#